data_AF-A0A4S4C2E1-F1
#
_entry.id   AF-A0A4S4C2E1-F1
#
_cell.length_a   1.000
_cell.length_b   1.000
_cell.length_c   1.000
_cell.angle_alpha   90.00
_cell.angle_beta   90.00
_cell.angle_gamma   90.00
#
_symmetry.space_group_name_H-M   'P 1'
#
loop_
_entity.id
_entity.type
_entity.pdbx_description
1 polymer ?
#
loop_
_entity_poly.entity_id
_entity_poly.type
_entity_poly.pdbx_seq_one_letter_code
_entity_poly.pdbx_strand_id
1 'polypeptide(L)' 'MTQRNDSSIAEVTQTFYQENSKVLHINPNTVPSGINRNEFNKWKSDYWKNRADDFR' A
#
# COMPACT_ATOMS: atom_id res chain seq x y z
N MET A 1 -4.94 13.65 -2.60
CA MET A 1 -4.94 13.04 -1.24
C MET A 1 -3.59 12.41 -1.00
N THR A 2 -2.78 12.89 -0.05
CA THR A 2 -1.43 12.35 0.16
C THR A 2 -1.46 11.11 1.05
N GLN A 3 -0.81 10.02 0.63
CA GLN A 3 -0.65 8.81 1.45
C GLN A 3 0.23 9.10 2.66
N ARG A 4 -0.16 8.60 3.85
CA ARG A 4 0.54 8.81 5.13
C ARG A 4 0.73 7.47 5.86
N ASN A 5 1.64 7.44 6.84
CA ASN A 5 1.93 6.23 7.62
C ASN A 5 0.74 5.71 8.42
N ASP A 6 -0.18 6.59 8.83
CA ASP A 6 -1.39 6.32 9.60
C ASP A 6 -2.62 6.03 8.73
N SER A 7 -2.45 6.00 7.40
CA SER A 7 -3.55 5.72 6.47
C SER A 7 -3.92 4.24 6.48
N SER A 8 -5.20 3.96 6.24
CA SER A 8 -5.70 2.59 6.06
C SER A 8 -5.06 1.90 4.85
N ILE A 9 -5.04 0.57 4.90
CA ILE A 9 -4.44 -0.29 3.88
C ILE A 9 -5.51 -1.24 3.34
N ALA A 10 -5.45 -1.47 2.03
CA ALA A 10 -6.31 -2.41 1.33
C ALA A 10 -5.47 -3.42 0.57
N GLU A 11 -5.73 -4.71 0.79
CA GLU A 11 -5.20 -5.79 -0.04
C GLU A 11 -6.07 -5.94 -1.29
N VAL A 12 -5.45 -6.02 -2.47
CA VAL A 12 -6.13 -6.23 -3.74
C VAL A 12 -5.39 -7.27 -4.57
N THR A 13 -6.08 -7.93 -5.48
CA THR A 13 -5.43 -8.85 -6.42
C THR A 13 -4.64 -8.08 -7.48
N GLN A 14 -3.67 -8.75 -8.09
CA GLN A 14 -2.85 -8.17 -9.16
C GLN A 14 -3.69 -7.77 -10.38
N THR A 15 -4.67 -8.59 -10.76
CA THR A 15 -5.61 -8.33 -11.86
C THR A 15 -6.47 -7.10 -11.58
N PHE A 16 -7.06 -7.01 -10.38
CA PHE A 16 -7.85 -5.84 -9.99
C PHE A 16 -7.03 -4.54 -10.08
N TYR A 17 -5.78 -4.56 -9.59
CA TYR A 17 -4.88 -3.40 -9.68
C TYR A 17 -4.57 -3.01 -11.12
N GLN A 18 -4.31 -3.97 -12.02
CA GLN A 18 -3.99 -3.69 -13.42
C GLN A 18 -5.18 -3.07 -14.16
N GLU A 19 -6.36 -3.66 -14.00
CA GLU A 19 -7.59 -3.20 -14.63
C GLU A 19 -8.01 -1.81 -14.15
N ASN A 20 -7.78 -1.50 -12.87
CA ASN A 20 -8.24 -0.27 -12.23
C ASN A 20 -7.12 0.74 -11.94
N SER A 21 -5.91 0.53 -12.47
CA SER A 21 -4.71 1.34 -12.19
C SER A 21 -4.99 2.85 -12.29
N LYS A 22 -5.66 3.30 -13.36
CA LYS A 22 -5.97 4.72 -13.57
C LYS A 22 -6.86 5.33 -12.49
N VAL A 23 -7.77 4.54 -11.91
CA VAL A 23 -8.67 4.96 -10.84
C VAL A 23 -7.94 4.97 -9.49
N LEU A 24 -7.05 4.01 -9.27
CA LEU A 24 -6.26 3.88 -8.04
C LEU A 24 -5.18 4.96 -7.92
N HIS A 25 -4.59 5.40 -9.04
CA HIS A 25 -3.58 6.47 -9.09
C HIS A 25 -4.24 7.86 -9.13
N ILE A 26 -4.81 8.27 -8.00
CA ILE A 26 -5.54 9.54 -7.86
C ILE A 26 -4.62 10.76 -7.99
N ASN A 27 -3.37 10.67 -7.52
CA ASN A 27 -2.45 11.79 -7.56
C ASN A 27 -1.50 11.71 -8.77
N PRO A 28 -1.19 12.85 -9.42
CA PRO A 28 -0.14 12.91 -10.42
C PRO A 28 1.25 12.72 -9.78
N ASN A 29 2.25 12.37 -10.60
CA ASN A 29 3.64 12.13 -10.16
C ASN A 29 4.33 13.36 -9.54
N THR A 30 3.72 14.55 -9.61
CA THR A 30 4.20 15.79 -9.02
C THR A 30 3.84 15.93 -7.53
N VAL A 31 2.94 15.10 -7.02
CA VAL A 31 2.57 15.09 -5.59
C VAL A 31 3.42 14.05 -4.87
N PRO A 32 4.30 14.47 -3.93
CA PRO A 32 5.15 13.52 -3.21
C PRO A 32 4.32 12.64 -2.26
N SER A 33 4.87 11.46 -1.95
CA SER A 33 4.34 10.61 -0.89
C SER A 33 4.64 11.22 0.48
N GLY A 34 3.69 11.15 1.40
CA GLY A 34 3.89 11.51 2.81
C GLY A 34 4.37 10.35 3.67
N ILE A 35 4.69 9.21 3.07
CA ILE A 35 5.11 8.00 3.77
C ILE A 35 6.61 8.06 4.09
N ASN A 36 6.97 7.76 5.33
CA ASN A 36 8.36 7.41 5.67
C ASN A 36 8.66 6.01 5.13
N ARG A 37 9.49 5.93 4.08
CA ARG A 37 9.82 4.66 3.41
C ARG A 37 10.53 3.66 4.33
N ASN A 38 11.35 4.12 5.27
CA ASN A 38 12.06 3.23 6.18
C ASN A 38 11.10 2.56 7.16
N GLU A 39 10.20 3.33 7.76
CA GLU A 39 9.15 2.80 8.65
C GLU A 39 8.20 1.88 7.88
N PHE A 40 7.77 2.29 6.68
CA PHE A 40 6.89 1.48 5.85
C PHE A 40 7.51 0.14 5.46
N ASN A 41 8.79 0.10 5.12
CA ASN A 41 9.47 -1.15 4.76
C ASN A 41 9.52 -2.13 5.93
N LYS A 42 9.75 -1.62 7.15
CA LYS A 42 9.68 -2.43 8.37
C LYS A 42 8.25 -2.96 8.59
N TRP A 43 7.28 -2.05 8.59
CA TRP A 43 5.86 -2.37 8.75
C TRP A 43 5.38 -3.42 7.73
N LYS A 44 5.73 -3.27 6.44
CA LYS A 44 5.35 -4.18 5.36
C LYS A 44 5.89 -5.59 5.59
N SER A 45 7.15 -5.72 6.02
CA SER A 45 7.76 -7.02 6.31
C SER A 45 7.03 -7.74 7.44
N ASP A 46 6.74 -7.03 8.53
CA ASP A 46 6.05 -7.58 9.69
C ASP A 46 4.59 -7.90 9.38
N TYR A 47 3.92 -7.08 8.55
CA TYR A 47 2.58 -7.35 8.04
C TYR A 47 2.51 -8.69 7.31
N TRP A 48 3.39 -8.94 6.34
CA TRP A 48 3.34 -10.19 5.57
C TRP A 48 3.68 -11.43 6.40
N LYS A 49 4.55 -11.31 7.42
CA LYS A 49 4.79 -12.40 8.38
C LYS A 49 3.52 -12.76 9.14
N ASN A 50 2.83 -11.76 9.68
CA ASN A 50 1.58 -11.99 10.42
C ASN A 50 0.47 -12.50 9.49
N ARG A 51 0.36 -11.94 8.28
CA ARG A 51 -0.66 -12.29 7.29
C ARG A 51 -0.56 -13.75 6.86
N ALA A 52 0.65 -14.32 6.79
CA ALA A 52 0.85 -15.72 6.46
C ALA A 52 0.23 -16.67 7.51
N ASP A 53 0.07 -16.21 8.76
CA ASP A 53 -0.50 -17.02 9.84
C ASP A 53 -2.02 -17.17 9.71
N ASP A 54 -2.69 -16.28 8.98
CA ASP A 54 -4.13 -16.36 8.71
C ASP A 54 -4.50 -17.54 7.80
N PHE A 55 -3.52 -18.17 7.15
CA PHE A 55 -3.72 -19.26 6.18
C PHE A 55 -3.18 -20.61 6.69
N ARG A 56 -2.92 -20.72 8.00
CA ARG A 56 -2.44 -21.94 8.65
C ARG A 56 -3.57 -22.87 9.09
#